data_AF-A0A942KJZ5-F1
#
_entry.id   AF-A0A942KJZ5-F1
#
_cell.length_a   1.000
_cell.length_b   1.000
_cell.length_c   1.000
_cell.angle_alpha   90.00
_cell.angle_beta   90.00
_cell.angle_gamma   90.00
#
_symmetry.space_group_name_H-M   'P 1'
#
loop_
_entity.id
_entity.type
_entity.pdbx_description
1 polymer ?
#
loop_
_entity_poly.entity_id
_entity_poly.type
_entity_poly.pdbx_seq_one_letter_code
_entity_poly.pdbx_strand_id
1 'polypeptide(L)'
;MKKIIQQIVLVAFVAIAGAIYTYFSHGVTSPFMSYAFLWLLLGFVLQHVISPRLPRKVKKGIKSLHYSLWLSYMLNATLGSISVGIIYIAGSYTDLLYAQLVVGLISLLLYLILSIVLMWATR
;
A
#
# COMPACT_ATOMS: atom_id res chain seq x y z
N MET A 1 -20.49 -11.88 0.75
CA MET A 1 -19.82 -12.66 -0.33
C MET A 1 -18.91 -11.79 -1.22
N LYS A 2 -19.39 -10.71 -1.86
CA LYS A 2 -18.57 -9.87 -2.78
C LYS A 2 -17.23 -9.39 -2.21
N LYS A 3 -17.19 -8.90 -0.95
CA LYS A 3 -15.95 -8.43 -0.29
C LYS A 3 -14.94 -9.55 -0.02
N ILE A 4 -15.42 -10.74 0.34
CA ILE A 4 -14.57 -11.92 0.60
C ILE A 4 -13.95 -12.38 -0.73
N ILE A 5 -14.73 -12.42 -1.80
CA ILE A 5 -14.23 -12.75 -3.15
C ILE A 5 -13.16 -11.74 -3.58
N GLN A 6 -13.36 -10.44 -3.36
CA GLN A 6 -12.35 -9.42 -3.67
C GLN A 6 -11.04 -9.63 -2.89
N GLN A 7 -11.12 -10.02 -1.62
CA GLN A 7 -9.93 -10.32 -0.80
C GLN A 7 -9.23 -11.59 -1.27
N ILE A 8 -9.97 -12.65 -1.61
CA ILE A 8 -9.41 -13.89 -2.15
C ILE A 8 -8.69 -13.61 -3.47
N VAL A 9 -9.32 -12.86 -4.38
CA VAL A 9 -8.72 -12.48 -5.66
C VAL A 9 -7.45 -11.65 -5.44
N LEU A 10 -7.45 -10.73 -4.47
CA LEU A 10 -6.26 -9.94 -4.15
C LEU A 10 -5.14 -10.80 -3.58
N VAL A 11 -5.43 -11.69 -2.63
CA VAL A 11 -4.43 -12.60 -2.05
C VAL A 11 -3.85 -13.50 -3.14
N ALA A 12 -4.71 -14.05 -4.00
CA ALA A 12 -4.28 -14.84 -5.15
C ALA A 12 -3.40 -14.01 -6.09
N PHE A 13 -3.78 -12.76 -6.40
CA PHE A 13 -2.97 -11.85 -7.22
C PHE A 13 -1.59 -11.60 -6.61
N VAL A 14 -1.51 -11.30 -5.32
CA VAL A 14 -0.25 -11.05 -4.60
C VAL A 14 0.63 -12.30 -4.59
N ALA A 15 0.05 -13.48 -4.37
CA ALA A 15 0.76 -14.75 -4.41
C ALA A 15 1.29 -15.08 -5.81
N ILE A 16 0.45 -14.92 -6.85
CA ILE A 16 0.84 -15.17 -8.24
C ILE A 16 1.93 -14.18 -8.67
N ALA A 17 1.78 -12.90 -8.36
CA ALA A 17 2.76 -11.88 -8.72
C ALA A 17 4.11 -12.09 -8.01
N GLY A 18 4.08 -12.50 -6.74
CA GLY A 18 5.27 -12.93 -6.01
C GLY A 18 5.94 -14.16 -6.63
N ALA A 19 5.16 -15.18 -6.99
CA ALA A 19 5.67 -16.39 -7.63
C ALA A 19 6.29 -16.10 -9.01
N ILE A 20 5.64 -15.26 -9.82
CA ILE A 20 6.17 -14.76 -11.10
C ILE A 20 7.51 -14.06 -10.85
N TYR A 21 7.58 -13.15 -9.87
CA TYR A 21 8.82 -12.47 -9.55
C TYR A 21 9.94 -13.46 -9.17
N THR A 22 9.67 -14.41 -8.28
CA THR A 22 10.66 -15.42 -7.88
C THR A 22 11.13 -16.23 -9.09
N TYR A 23 10.22 -16.65 -9.97
CA TYR A 23 10.55 -17.43 -11.17
C TYR A 23 11.44 -16.66 -12.14
N PHE A 24 11.10 -15.40 -12.44
CA PHE A 24 11.84 -14.58 -13.41
C PHE A 24 13.08 -13.89 -12.82
N SER A 25 13.29 -13.96 -11.49
CA SER A 25 14.45 -13.34 -10.85
C SER A 25 15.78 -14.03 -11.20
N HIS A 26 15.77 -15.27 -11.70
CA HIS A 26 16.97 -16.06 -12.03
C HIS A 26 18.05 -16.04 -10.92
N GLY A 27 17.63 -15.96 -9.65
CA GLY A 27 18.51 -15.89 -8.48
C GLY A 27 18.90 -14.47 -8.04
N VAL A 28 18.51 -13.43 -8.78
CA VAL A 28 18.81 -12.02 -8.45
C VAL A 28 17.56 -11.34 -7.89
N THR A 29 17.53 -11.21 -6.56
CA THR A 29 16.37 -10.66 -5.85
C THR A 29 16.69 -9.35 -5.15
N SER A 30 15.70 -8.47 -5.06
CA SER A 30 15.72 -7.30 -4.19
C SER A 30 14.69 -7.47 -3.06
N PRO A 31 15.05 -7.17 -1.80
CA PRO A 31 14.09 -7.13 -0.71
C PRO A 31 12.91 -6.21 -1.04
N PHE A 32 13.17 -5.03 -1.62
CA PHE A 32 12.11 -4.06 -1.95
C PHE A 32 11.10 -4.63 -2.95
N MET A 33 11.57 -5.31 -3.99
CA MET A 33 10.66 -5.89 -5.00
C MET A 33 9.91 -7.10 -4.47
N SER A 34 10.56 -7.90 -3.61
CA SER A 34 9.96 -9.08 -2.97
C SER A 34 8.73 -8.70 -2.13
N TYR A 35 8.80 -7.57 -1.42
CA TYR A 35 7.71 -7.07 -0.57
C TYR A 35 6.77 -6.09 -1.28
N ALA A 36 6.96 -5.81 -2.58
CA ALA A 36 6.19 -4.80 -3.29
C ALA A 36 4.68 -5.08 -3.26
N PHE A 37 4.28 -6.33 -3.49
CA PHE A 37 2.88 -6.73 -3.52
C PHE A 37 2.24 -6.82 -2.12
N LEU A 38 3.05 -6.87 -1.07
CA LEU A 38 2.54 -6.80 0.31
C LEU A 38 2.03 -5.40 0.66
N TRP A 39 2.55 -4.33 0.05
CA TRP A 39 1.98 -2.99 0.21
C TRP A 39 0.55 -2.89 -0.29
N LEU A 40 0.23 -3.53 -1.42
CA LEU A 40 -1.14 -3.63 -1.94
C LEU A 40 -2.02 -4.40 -0.95
N LEU A 41 -1.57 -5.58 -0.52
CA LEU A 41 -2.32 -6.41 0.44
C LEU A 41 -2.61 -5.64 1.72
N LEU A 42 -1.59 -5.01 2.30
CA LEU A 42 -1.71 -4.19 3.50
C LEU A 42 -2.69 -3.04 3.30
N GLY A 43 -2.65 -2.35 2.15
CA GLY A 43 -3.59 -1.27 1.84
C GLY A 43 -5.04 -1.73 1.82
N PHE A 44 -5.34 -2.84 1.15
CA PHE A 44 -6.71 -3.36 1.12
C PHE A 44 -7.17 -3.88 2.49
N VAL A 45 -6.29 -4.54 3.24
CA VAL A 45 -6.59 -5.00 4.61
C VAL A 45 -6.91 -3.80 5.49
N LEU A 46 -6.06 -2.77 5.49
CA LEU A 46 -6.28 -1.55 6.26
C LEU A 46 -7.61 -0.88 5.90
N GLN A 47 -7.92 -0.73 4.61
CA GLN A 47 -9.18 -0.13 4.18
C GLN A 47 -10.38 -0.98 4.61
N HIS A 48 -10.28 -2.29 4.53
CA HIS A 48 -11.35 -3.19 4.94
C HIS A 48 -11.61 -3.14 6.45
N VAL A 49 -10.55 -3.00 7.24
CA VAL A 49 -10.58 -2.91 8.70
C VAL A 49 -11.08 -1.53 9.14
N ILE A 50 -10.57 -0.45 8.55
CA ILE A 50 -10.82 0.92 9.01
C ILE A 50 -12.15 1.47 8.48
N SER A 51 -12.46 1.25 7.19
CA SER A 51 -13.62 1.87 6.55
C SER A 51 -14.96 1.59 7.25
N PRO A 52 -15.25 0.37 7.75
CA PRO A 52 -16.49 0.11 8.50
C PRO A 52 -16.58 0.80 9.85
N ARG A 53 -15.44 1.14 10.46
CA ARG A 53 -15.35 1.80 11.78
C ARG A 53 -15.47 3.32 11.68
N LEU A 54 -15.40 3.87 10.47
CA LEU A 54 -15.51 5.31 10.27
C LEU A 54 -16.96 5.80 10.46
N PRO A 55 -17.14 7.02 10.98
CA PRO A 55 -18.46 7.58 11.21
C PRO A 55 -19.19 7.85 9.90
N ARG A 56 -20.51 7.58 9.87
CA ARG A 56 -21.32 7.82 8.66
C ARG A 56 -21.37 9.31 8.28
N LYS A 57 -21.38 10.20 9.29
CA LYS A 57 -21.54 11.67 9.16
C LYS A 57 -20.22 12.45 9.04
N VAL A 58 -19.20 11.92 8.37
CA VAL A 58 -17.96 12.69 8.07
C VAL A 58 -18.19 13.63 6.87
N LYS A 59 -17.71 14.88 6.97
CA LYS A 59 -17.75 15.87 5.87
C LYS A 59 -17.14 15.28 4.60
N LYS A 60 -17.74 15.56 3.43
CA LYS A 60 -17.32 15.02 2.12
C LYS A 60 -15.83 15.28 1.82
N GLY A 61 -15.33 16.48 2.12
CA GLY A 61 -13.91 16.83 1.93
C GLY A 61 -12.96 15.94 2.74
N ILE A 62 -13.32 15.63 3.99
CA ILE A 62 -12.48 14.78 4.86
C ILE A 62 -12.52 13.31 4.40
N LYS A 63 -13.68 12.82 3.95
CA LYS A 63 -13.77 11.47 3.33
C LYS A 63 -12.90 11.37 2.07
N SER A 64 -12.89 12.42 1.24
CA SER A 64 -12.05 12.46 0.04
C SER A 64 -10.57 12.46 0.40
N LEU A 65 -10.15 13.28 1.38
CA LEU A 65 -8.78 13.31 1.86
C LEU A 65 -8.34 11.94 2.38
N HIS A 66 -9.17 11.30 3.21
CA HIS A 66 -8.91 9.96 3.75
C HIS A 66 -8.70 8.92 2.64
N TYR A 67 -9.57 8.91 1.63
CA TYR A 67 -9.41 8.03 0.48
C TYR A 67 -8.16 8.34 -0.35
N SER A 68 -7.87 9.62 -0.60
CA SER A 68 -6.67 10.04 -1.33
C SER A 68 -5.38 9.64 -0.62
N LEU A 69 -5.33 9.74 0.72
CA LEU A 69 -4.18 9.30 1.51
C LEU A 69 -3.99 7.78 1.43
N TRP A 70 -5.08 7.01 1.53
CA TRP A 70 -5.04 5.56 1.35
C TRP A 70 -4.49 5.17 -0.03
N LEU A 71 -5.05 5.78 -1.08
CA LEU A 71 -4.66 5.48 -2.46
C LEU A 71 -3.21 5.93 -2.73
N SER A 72 -2.82 7.10 -2.23
CA SER A 72 -1.46 7.63 -2.34
C SER A 72 -0.45 6.69 -1.69
N TYR A 73 -0.72 6.21 -0.47
CA TYR A 73 0.11 5.20 0.18
C TYR A 73 0.24 3.96 -0.69
N MET A 74 -0.90 3.40 -1.12
CA MET A 74 -0.91 2.12 -1.82
C MET A 74 -0.12 2.19 -3.14
N LEU A 75 -0.28 3.28 -3.90
CA LEU A 75 0.42 3.49 -5.16
C LEU A 75 1.90 3.81 -4.94
N ASN A 76 2.22 4.79 -4.10
CA ASN A 76 3.60 5.24 -3.93
C ASN A 76 4.48 4.21 -3.20
N ALA A 77 3.95 3.51 -2.20
CA ALA A 77 4.71 2.45 -1.53
C ALA A 77 4.96 1.28 -2.49
N THR A 78 3.96 0.84 -3.26
CA THR A 78 4.12 -0.27 -4.22
C THR A 78 5.07 0.10 -5.35
N LEU A 79 4.83 1.24 -6.02
CA LEU A 79 5.66 1.69 -7.14
C LEU A 79 7.08 2.03 -6.67
N GLY A 80 7.22 2.70 -5.52
CA GLY A 80 8.52 2.97 -4.91
C GLY A 80 9.29 1.69 -4.62
N SER A 81 8.64 0.67 -4.05
CA SER A 81 9.26 -0.63 -3.76
C SER A 81 9.72 -1.35 -5.04
N ILE A 82 8.94 -1.28 -6.12
CA ILE A 82 9.31 -1.85 -7.42
C ILE A 82 10.47 -1.07 -8.04
N SER A 83 10.39 0.26 -8.12
CA SER A 83 11.41 1.11 -8.72
C SER A 83 12.75 0.98 -8.00
N VAL A 84 12.74 1.06 -6.66
CA VAL A 84 13.94 0.82 -5.85
C VAL A 84 14.45 -0.60 -6.08
N GLY A 85 13.55 -1.57 -6.16
CA GLY A 85 13.90 -2.98 -6.39
C GLY A 85 14.63 -3.23 -7.71
N ILE A 86 14.12 -2.68 -8.82
CA ILE A 86 14.74 -2.77 -10.14
C ILE A 86 16.12 -2.13 -10.12
N ILE A 87 16.24 -0.95 -9.52
CA ILE A 87 17.47 -0.17 -9.56
C ILE A 87 18.53 -0.72 -8.60
N TYR A 88 18.10 -1.29 -7.47
CA TYR A 88 18.94 -2.08 -6.58
C TYR A 88 19.58 -3.27 -7.31
N ILE A 89 18.79 -4.00 -8.11
CA ILE A 89 19.30 -5.10 -8.95
C ILE A 89 20.27 -4.59 -10.02
N ALA A 90 20.04 -3.40 -10.56
CA ALA A 90 20.94 -2.74 -11.52
C ALA A 90 22.23 -2.16 -10.88
N GLY A 91 22.39 -2.24 -9.55
CA GLY A 91 23.60 -1.79 -8.84
C GLY A 91 23.78 -0.27 -8.77
N SER A 92 22.72 0.52 -9.00
CA SER A 92 22.77 1.99 -8.89
C SER A 92 22.10 2.47 -7.60
N TYR A 93 22.71 3.46 -6.95
CA TYR A 93 22.21 3.99 -5.68
C TYR A 93 22.10 5.52 -5.76
N THR A 94 20.87 6.03 -5.73
CA THR A 94 20.59 7.46 -5.59
C THR A 94 19.48 7.67 -4.56
N ASP A 95 19.63 8.66 -3.69
CA ASP A 95 18.67 8.89 -2.60
C ASP A 95 17.26 9.26 -3.09
N LEU A 96 17.18 9.83 -4.29
CA LEU A 96 15.90 10.15 -4.94
C LEU A 96 15.03 8.91 -5.19
N LEU A 97 15.63 7.72 -5.29
CA LEU A 97 14.90 6.45 -5.46
C LEU A 97 13.99 6.14 -4.29
N TYR A 98 14.42 6.51 -3.08
CA TYR A 98 13.65 6.28 -1.87
C TYR A 98 12.55 7.31 -1.65
N ALA A 99 12.60 8.45 -2.35
CA ALA A 99 11.65 9.54 -2.16
C ALA A 99 10.19 9.08 -2.35
N GLN A 100 9.93 8.26 -3.37
CA GLN A 100 8.59 7.75 -3.64
C GLN A 100 8.11 6.79 -2.53
N LEU A 101 9.02 5.94 -2.03
CA LEU A 101 8.73 5.01 -0.93
C LEU A 101 8.45 5.78 0.37
N VAL A 102 9.22 6.83 0.64
CA VAL A 102 9.02 7.75 1.77
C VAL A 102 7.67 8.47 1.68
N VAL A 103 7.29 8.99 0.51
CA VAL A 103 5.97 9.61 0.30
C VAL A 103 4.84 8.60 0.55
N GLY A 104 5.03 7.34 0.14
CA GLY A 104 4.12 6.24 0.46
C GLY A 104 3.95 6.03 1.97
N LEU A 105 5.06 5.95 2.71
CA LEU A 105 5.05 5.78 4.17
C LEU A 105 4.45 6.97 4.91
N ILE A 106 4.75 8.21 4.49
CA ILE A 106 4.13 9.41 5.05
C ILE A 106 2.62 9.39 4.80
N SER A 107 2.19 9.03 3.59
CA SER A 107 0.76 8.90 3.27
C SER A 107 0.07 7.85 4.14
N LEU A 108 0.75 6.74 4.46
CA LEU A 108 0.24 5.71 5.36
C LEU A 108 0.05 6.24 6.77
N LEU A 109 1.05 6.93 7.32
CA LEU A 109 0.99 7.51 8.65
C LEU A 109 -0.14 8.53 8.76
N LEU A 110 -0.25 9.44 7.78
CA LEU A 110 -1.33 10.42 7.73
C LEU A 110 -2.70 9.75 7.60
N TYR A 111 -2.82 8.70 6.79
CA TYR A 111 -4.04 7.91 6.68
C TYR A 111 -4.44 7.30 8.03
N LEU A 112 -3.50 6.69 8.75
CA LEU A 112 -3.75 6.08 10.06
C LEU A 112 -4.12 7.12 11.12
N ILE A 113 -3.37 8.22 11.20
CA ILE A 113 -3.64 9.33 12.13
C ILE A 113 -5.04 9.89 11.88
N LEU A 114 -5.37 10.20 10.62
CA LEU A 114 -6.69 10.72 10.26
C LEU A 114 -7.80 9.71 10.59
N SER A 115 -7.55 8.43 10.38
CA SER A 115 -8.49 7.36 10.75
C SER A 115 -8.75 7.34 12.26
N ILE A 116 -7.70 7.44 13.08
CA ILE A 116 -7.79 7.48 14.54
C ILE A 116 -8.56 8.73 14.98
N VAL A 117 -8.18 9.90 14.48
CA VAL A 117 -8.86 11.17 14.80
C VAL A 117 -10.34 11.11 14.47
N LEU A 118 -10.71 10.55 13.32
CA LEU A 118 -12.12 10.40 12.93
C LEU A 118 -12.89 9.45 13.83
N MET A 119 -12.25 8.35 14.27
CA MET A 119 -12.85 7.40 15.20
C MET A 119 -13.01 7.99 16.62
N TRP A 120 -12.11 8.88 17.05
CA TRP A 120 -12.18 9.56 18.35
C TRP A 120 -13.17 10.71 18.37
N ALA A 121 -13.18 11.57 17.35
CA ALA A 121 -14.01 12.78 17.30
C ALA A 121 -15.53 12.52 17.17
N THR A 122 -15.94 11.26 17.12
CA THR A 122 -17.34 10.85 16.94
C THR A 122 -17.85 9.87 18.00
N ARG A 123 -17.05 9.63 19.04
CA ARG A 123 -17.53 9.12 20.33
C ARG A 123 -18.09 10.28 21.14
#